data_AF-A0A8R7JZD1-F1
#
_entry.id   AF-A0A8R7JZD1-F1
#
_cell.length_a   1.000
_cell.length_b   1.000
_cell.length_c   1.000
_cell.angle_alpha   90.00
_cell.angle_beta   90.00
_cell.angle_gamma   90.00
#
_symmetry.space_group_name_H-M   'P 1'
#
loop_
_entity.id
_entity.type
_entity.pdbx_description
1 polymer ?
#
loop_
_entity_poly.entity_id
_entity_poly.type
_entity_poly.pdbx_seq_one_letter_code
_entity_poly.pdbx_strand_id
1 'polypeptide(L)'
;MGVQLNPQPDQLWWKLTRSGEFTIKSMYIDIINSSVIPSSKEVWKVKVPLKIKVFMWFVHKQVILTKDNLVKRNWAGSTRCSFCDREETIKHLFFDCPLARGLWRSVQIAFNITPPTSVNTLFGTWLAGIDSKTA
;
A
#
# COMPACT_ATOMS: atom_id res chain seq x y z
N MET A 1 -2.95 -16.31 39.67
CA MET A 1 -3.82 -15.11 39.79
C MET A 1 -5.08 -15.40 39.00
N GLY A 2 -6.19 -15.69 39.68
CA GLY A 2 -7.48 -15.95 39.04
C GLY A 2 -8.23 -14.64 38.82
N VAL A 3 -8.76 -14.43 37.62
CA VAL A 3 -9.66 -13.32 37.33
C VAL A 3 -11.03 -13.67 37.92
N GLN A 4 -11.49 -12.92 38.91
CA GLN A 4 -12.86 -13.02 39.43
C GLN A 4 -13.76 -12.05 38.66
N LEU A 5 -14.75 -12.60 37.95
CA LEU A 5 -15.74 -11.81 37.22
C LEU A 5 -16.83 -11.33 38.19
N ASN A 6 -17.27 -10.09 38.03
CA ASN A 6 -18.39 -9.52 38.78
C ASN A 6 -19.58 -9.29 37.84
N PRO A 7 -20.82 -9.17 38.37
CA PRO A 7 -22.01 -8.92 37.55
C PRO A 7 -22.15 -7.46 37.08
N GLN A 8 -21.10 -6.64 37.22
CA GLN A 8 -21.14 -5.25 36.78
C GLN A 8 -20.98 -5.18 35.25
N PRO A 9 -21.64 -4.22 34.58
CA PRO A 9 -21.43 -4.01 33.16
C PRO A 9 -19.99 -3.56 32.88
N ASP A 10 -19.43 -4.04 31.76
CA ASP A 10 -18.09 -3.66 31.33
C ASP A 10 -17.97 -2.15 31.13
N GLN A 11 -16.83 -1.59 31.55
CA GLN A 11 -16.52 -0.17 31.36
C GLN A 11 -15.36 0.01 30.37
N LEU A 12 -15.53 0.98 29.48
CA LEU A 12 -14.45 1.41 28.57
C LEU A 12 -13.43 2.22 29.35
N TRP A 13 -12.20 1.71 29.45
CA TRP A 13 -11.09 2.41 30.11
C TRP A 13 -10.03 2.85 29.09
N TRP A 14 -9.83 4.15 28.96
CA TRP A 14 -8.83 4.71 28.05
C TRP A 14 -7.42 4.68 28.66
N LYS A 15 -6.62 3.70 28.23
CA LYS A 15 -5.28 3.42 28.80
C LYS A 15 -4.25 4.55 28.61
N LEU A 16 -4.50 5.50 27.70
CA LEU A 16 -3.54 6.56 27.37
C LEU A 16 -3.61 7.77 28.29
N THR A 17 -4.61 7.82 29.18
CA THR A 17 -4.79 8.89 30.16
C THR A 17 -4.91 8.31 31.56
N ARG A 18 -4.33 8.99 32.55
CA ARG A 18 -4.45 8.58 33.96
C ARG A 18 -5.89 8.63 34.49
N SER A 19 -6.74 9.49 33.92
CA SER A 19 -8.16 9.59 34.26
C SER A 19 -9.01 8.45 33.70
N GLY A 20 -8.48 7.64 32.76
CA GLY A 20 -9.26 6.63 32.05
C GLY A 20 -10.25 7.19 31.03
N GLU A 21 -10.29 8.51 30.84
CA GLU A 21 -11.23 9.18 29.94
C GLU A 21 -10.69 9.31 28.52
N PHE A 22 -11.53 8.98 27.54
CA PHE A 22 -11.18 9.18 26.14
C PHE A 22 -11.04 10.67 25.82
N THR A 23 -9.95 11.04 25.17
CA THR A 23 -9.81 12.37 24.57
C THR A 23 -9.22 12.26 23.16
N ILE A 24 -9.75 13.05 22.22
CA ILE A 24 -9.24 13.12 20.84
C ILE A 24 -7.74 13.44 20.85
N LYS A 25 -7.29 14.31 21.77
CA LYS A 25 -5.88 14.69 21.93
C LYS A 25 -4.99 13.49 22.25
N SER A 26 -5.34 12.69 23.26
CA SER A 26 -4.53 11.53 23.66
C SER A 26 -4.51 10.45 22.58
N MET A 27 -5.63 10.23 21.90
CA MET A 27 -5.69 9.36 20.72
C MET A 27 -4.74 9.81 19.61
N TYR A 28 -4.81 11.08 19.21
CA TYR A 28 -3.95 11.59 18.13
C TYR A 28 -2.47 11.53 18.49
N ILE A 29 -2.10 11.89 19.72
CA ILE A 29 -0.71 11.82 20.19
C ILE A 29 -0.21 10.38 20.13
N ASP A 30 -1.00 9.42 20.61
CA ASP A 30 -0.62 8.01 20.56
C ASP A 30 -0.53 7.50 19.13
N ILE A 31 -1.45 7.86 18.24
CA ILE A 31 -1.35 7.49 16.81
C ILE A 31 -0.09 8.07 16.18
N ILE A 32 0.24 9.33 16.43
CA ILE A 32 1.44 9.97 15.88
C ILE A 32 2.71 9.30 16.40
N ASN A 33 2.74 8.93 17.68
CA ASN A 33 3.92 8.36 18.32
C ASN A 33 4.08 6.85 18.11
N SER A 34 2.98 6.12 17.96
CA SER A 34 2.94 4.66 17.75
C SER A 34 2.99 4.27 16.27
N SER A 35 2.53 5.15 15.38
CA SER A 35 2.61 4.87 13.95
C SER A 35 4.04 5.00 13.47
N VAL A 36 4.62 3.87 13.07
CA VAL A 36 5.72 3.89 12.12
C VAL A 36 5.19 4.62 10.90
N ILE A 37 5.71 5.83 10.63
CA ILE A 37 5.36 6.60 9.44
C ILE A 37 5.50 5.63 8.25
N PRO A 38 4.42 5.33 7.50
CA PRO A 38 4.50 4.37 6.42
C PRO A 38 5.61 4.77 5.46
N SER A 39 6.41 3.79 5.02
CA SER A 39 7.58 3.94 4.13
C SER A 39 7.29 4.64 2.78
N SER A 40 6.08 5.13 2.56
CA SER A 40 5.67 5.94 1.41
C SER A 40 6.30 7.34 1.30
N LYS A 41 7.28 7.73 2.16
CA LYS A 41 7.97 9.03 2.04
C LYS A 41 8.55 9.23 0.65
N GLU A 42 9.06 8.18 0.03
CA GLU A 42 9.69 8.25 -1.29
C GLU A 42 8.70 8.61 -2.40
N VAL A 43 7.46 8.09 -2.35
CA VAL A 43 6.40 8.44 -3.32
C VAL A 43 6.13 9.94 -3.36
N TRP A 44 6.21 10.61 -2.21
CA TRP A 44 5.93 12.04 -2.10
C TRP A 44 7.07 12.92 -2.57
N LYS A 45 8.32 12.43 -2.57
CA LYS A 45 9.51 13.16 -3.02
C LYS A 45 9.65 13.21 -4.55
N VAL A 46 9.05 12.27 -5.28
CA VAL A 46 9.15 12.20 -6.75
C VAL A 46 8.59 13.48 -7.40
N LYS A 47 9.26 14.01 -8.42
CA LYS A 47 8.81 15.18 -9.19
C LYS A 47 7.80 14.77 -10.28
N VAL A 48 6.61 14.36 -9.87
CA VAL A 48 5.48 14.04 -10.77
C VAL A 48 4.21 14.75 -10.33
N PRO A 49 3.23 14.95 -11.24
CA PRO A 49 1.91 15.48 -10.89
C PRO A 49 1.27 14.75 -9.71
N LEU A 50 0.53 15.51 -8.88
CA LEU A 50 -0.09 14.99 -7.66
C LEU A 50 -1.00 13.77 -7.92
N LYS A 51 -1.73 13.76 -9.04
CA LYS A 51 -2.57 12.63 -9.45
C LYS A 51 -1.78 11.33 -9.54
N ILE A 52 -0.55 11.38 -10.04
CA ILE A 52 0.33 10.21 -10.15
C ILE A 52 0.83 9.79 -8.77
N LYS A 53 1.19 10.74 -7.89
CA LYS A 53 1.59 10.43 -6.51
C LYS A 53 0.49 9.72 -5.74
N VAL A 54 -0.75 10.23 -5.84
CA VAL A 54 -1.93 9.63 -5.20
C VAL A 54 -2.17 8.22 -5.75
N PHE A 55 -2.05 8.04 -7.07
CA PHE A 55 -2.17 6.72 -7.68
C PHE A 55 -1.10 5.74 -7.17
N MET A 56 0.18 6.14 -7.15
CA MET A 56 1.27 5.34 -6.61
C MET A 56 1.04 4.98 -5.13
N TRP A 57 0.54 5.93 -4.34
CA TRP A 57 0.17 5.68 -2.95
C TRP A 57 -0.95 4.64 -2.81
N PHE A 58 -1.97 4.68 -3.68
CA PHE A 58 -3.02 3.65 -3.73
C PHE A 58 -2.49 2.28 -4.14
N VAL A 59 -1.53 2.21 -5.08
CA VAL A 59 -0.86 0.95 -5.45
C VAL A 59 -0.12 0.40 -4.24
N HIS A 60 0.66 1.23 -3.54
CA HIS A 60 1.38 0.83 -2.33
C HIS A 60 0.42 0.34 -1.22
N LYS A 61 -0.75 0.97 -1.08
CA LYS A 61 -1.79 0.57 -0.12
C LYS A 61 -2.62 -0.63 -0.58
N GLN A 62 -2.40 -1.13 -1.78
CA GLN A 62 -3.16 -2.24 -2.39
C GLN A 62 -4.67 -1.96 -2.56
N VAL A 63 -5.06 -0.70 -2.77
CA VAL A 63 -6.47 -0.26 -2.79
C VAL A 63 -6.96 0.25 -4.16
N ILE A 64 -6.16 0.07 -5.21
CA ILE A 64 -6.57 0.44 -6.58
C ILE A 64 -7.75 -0.41 -7.06
N LEU A 65 -8.46 0.11 -8.07
CA LEU A 65 -9.66 -0.50 -8.65
C LEU A 65 -9.35 -1.67 -9.59
N THR A 66 -8.51 -2.60 -9.14
CA THR A 66 -8.35 -3.91 -9.81
C THR A 66 -9.59 -4.76 -9.59
N LYS A 67 -9.88 -5.68 -10.52
CA LYS A 67 -11.11 -6.49 -10.45
C LYS A 67 -11.20 -7.32 -9.17
N ASP A 68 -10.08 -7.83 -8.64
CA ASP A 68 -10.06 -8.51 -7.33
C ASP A 68 -10.55 -7.60 -6.18
N ASN A 69 -10.19 -6.31 -6.21
CA ASN A 69 -10.62 -5.32 -5.23
C ASN A 69 -12.06 -4.85 -5.46
N LEU A 70 -12.53 -4.81 -6.70
CA LEU A 70 -13.92 -4.51 -7.02
C LEU A 70 -14.86 -5.61 -6.51
N VAL A 71 -14.49 -6.88 -6.67
CA VAL A 71 -15.28 -8.01 -6.14
C VAL A 71 -15.42 -7.94 -4.63
N LYS A 72 -14.36 -7.57 -3.88
CA LYS A 72 -14.44 -7.33 -2.43
C LYS A 72 -15.44 -6.22 -2.05
N ARG A 73 -15.83 -5.36 -2.99
CA ARG A 73 -16.81 -4.28 -2.83
C ARG A 73 -18.18 -4.62 -3.43
N ASN A 74 -18.49 -5.91 -3.62
CA ASN A 74 -19.73 -6.41 -4.19
C ASN A 74 -20.00 -5.97 -5.64
N TRP A 75 -18.95 -5.78 -6.44
CA TRP A 75 -19.11 -5.53 -7.87
C TRP A 75 -19.38 -6.84 -8.64
N ALA A 76 -20.41 -6.84 -9.48
CA ALA A 76 -20.89 -8.01 -10.21
C ALA A 76 -20.35 -8.07 -11.66
N GLY A 77 -19.04 -8.23 -11.82
CA GLY A 77 -18.41 -8.38 -13.14
C GLY A 77 -17.28 -9.40 -13.16
N SER A 78 -16.71 -9.62 -14.35
CA SER A 78 -15.61 -10.58 -14.54
C SER A 78 -14.37 -10.16 -13.78
N THR A 79 -13.70 -11.11 -13.12
CA THR A 79 -12.40 -10.95 -12.46
C THR A 79 -11.21 -11.01 -13.41
N ARG A 80 -11.45 -11.35 -14.68
CA ARG A 80 -10.40 -11.59 -15.66
C ARG A 80 -9.83 -10.30 -16.23
N CYS A 81 -8.52 -10.22 -16.34
CA CYS A 81 -7.74 -9.14 -16.91
C CYS A 81 -8.12 -8.92 -18.37
N SER A 82 -8.41 -7.67 -18.72
CA SER A 82 -8.83 -7.30 -20.08
C SER A 82 -7.74 -7.52 -21.14
N PHE A 83 -6.47 -7.73 -20.74
CA PHE A 83 -5.34 -7.90 -21.65
C PHE A 83 -4.94 -9.36 -21.90
N CYS A 84 -5.19 -10.28 -20.96
CA CYS A 84 -4.73 -11.66 -21.09
C CYS A 84 -5.63 -12.73 -20.45
N ASP A 85 -6.86 -12.35 -20.08
CA ASP A 85 -7.92 -13.22 -19.57
C ASP A 85 -7.58 -14.05 -18.31
N ARG A 86 -6.51 -13.67 -17.58
CA ARG A 86 -6.16 -14.23 -16.26
C ARG A 86 -6.72 -13.39 -15.13
N GLU A 87 -6.81 -13.93 -13.92
CA GLU A 87 -7.25 -13.18 -12.74
C GLU A 87 -6.50 -11.85 -12.56
N GLU A 88 -7.25 -10.74 -12.54
CA GLU A 88 -6.68 -9.40 -12.43
C GLU A 88 -6.46 -9.02 -10.97
N THR A 89 -5.19 -9.09 -10.57
CA THR A 89 -4.68 -8.57 -9.30
C THR A 89 -3.72 -7.42 -9.56
N ILE A 90 -3.37 -6.66 -8.51
CA ILE A 90 -2.34 -5.62 -8.61
C ILE A 90 -1.01 -6.20 -9.11
N LYS A 91 -0.61 -7.35 -8.58
CA LYS A 91 0.62 -8.03 -9.02
C LYS A 91 0.53 -8.41 -10.50
N HIS A 92 -0.60 -8.98 -10.91
CA HIS A 92 -0.81 -9.36 -12.29
C HIS A 92 -0.76 -8.15 -13.22
N LEU A 93 -1.52 -7.10 -12.93
CA LEU A 93 -1.65 -5.92 -13.78
C LEU A 93 -0.32 -5.19 -13.99
N PHE A 94 0.54 -5.15 -12.96
CA PHE A 94 1.80 -4.40 -13.00
C PHE A 94 3.04 -5.23 -13.34
N PHE A 95 3.04 -6.55 -13.15
CA PHE A 95 4.25 -7.37 -13.29
C PHE A 95 4.05 -8.62 -14.16
N ASP A 96 2.97 -9.39 -13.94
CA ASP A 96 2.83 -10.71 -14.59
C ASP A 96 2.10 -10.63 -15.95
N CYS A 97 1.29 -9.60 -16.16
CA CYS A 97 0.54 -9.39 -17.39
C CYS A 97 1.49 -9.29 -18.60
N PRO A 98 1.23 -9.98 -19.73
CA PRO A 98 2.08 -9.90 -20.92
C PRO A 98 2.36 -8.46 -21.38
N LEU A 99 1.36 -7.57 -21.26
CA LEU A 99 1.52 -6.14 -21.56
C LEU A 99 2.54 -5.49 -20.62
N ALA A 100 2.39 -5.69 -19.32
CA ALA A 100 3.30 -5.15 -18.31
C ALA A 100 4.72 -5.69 -18.47
N ARG A 101 4.86 -7.00 -18.72
CA ARG A 101 6.16 -7.63 -19.02
C ARG A 101 6.82 -7.03 -20.26
N GLY A 102 6.05 -6.70 -21.29
CA GLY A 102 6.53 -6.01 -22.48
C GLY A 102 7.12 -4.64 -22.13
N LEU A 103 6.35 -3.82 -21.40
CA LEU A 103 6.80 -2.49 -20.95
C LEU A 103 8.07 -2.56 -20.10
N TRP A 104 8.13 -3.49 -19.14
CA TRP A 104 9.31 -3.66 -18.31
C TRP A 104 10.54 -4.13 -19.08
N ARG A 105 10.36 -4.98 -20.10
CA ARG A 105 11.45 -5.37 -20.99
C ARG A 105 11.98 -4.19 -21.79
N SER A 106 11.11 -3.30 -22.27
CA SER A 106 11.54 -2.07 -22.94
C SER A 106 12.38 -1.18 -22.01
N VAL A 107 11.94 -1.01 -20.76
CA VAL A 107 12.72 -0.27 -19.74
C VAL A 107 14.06 -0.96 -19.46
N GLN A 108 14.07 -2.29 -19.33
CA GLN A 108 15.29 -3.06 -19.12
C GLN A 108 16.28 -2.88 -20.27
N ILE A 109 15.83 -2.93 -21.52
CA ILE A 109 16.69 -2.75 -22.68
C ILE A 109 17.22 -1.32 -22.77
N ALA A 110 16.37 -0.32 -22.51
CA ALA A 110 16.73 1.08 -22.64
C ALA A 110 17.69 1.57 -21.54
N PHE A 111 17.49 1.11 -20.30
CA PHE A 111 18.22 1.63 -19.14
C PHE A 111 19.12 0.60 -18.46
N ASN A 112 19.15 -0.64 -18.95
CA ASN A 112 19.87 -1.78 -18.34
C ASN A 112 19.46 -2.04 -16.87
N ILE A 113 18.19 -1.79 -16.54
CA ILE A 113 17.64 -1.97 -15.19
C ILE A 113 16.82 -3.27 -15.14
N THR A 114 17.01 -4.08 -14.09
CA THR A 114 16.21 -5.29 -13.90
C THR A 114 14.75 -4.95 -13.60
N PRO A 115 13.76 -5.60 -14.23
CA PRO A 115 12.35 -5.37 -13.93
C PRO A 115 12.01 -5.63 -12.45
N PRO A 116 11.16 -4.79 -11.83
CA PRO A 116 10.64 -5.07 -10.50
C PRO A 116 9.68 -6.27 -10.57
N THR A 117 9.64 -7.07 -9.51
CA THR A 117 8.82 -8.29 -9.43
C THR A 117 7.65 -8.16 -8.44
N SER A 118 7.63 -7.09 -7.65
CA SER A 118 6.61 -6.82 -6.64
C SER A 118 6.47 -5.31 -6.37
N VAL A 119 5.37 -4.95 -5.71
CA VAL A 119 5.13 -3.57 -5.26
C VAL A 119 6.20 -3.14 -4.24
N ASN A 120 6.63 -4.05 -3.35
CA ASN A 120 7.67 -3.75 -2.37
C ASN A 120 9.02 -3.49 -3.02
N THR A 121 9.38 -4.26 -4.05
CA THR A 121 10.60 -3.99 -4.82
C THR A 121 10.49 -2.66 -5.56
N LEU A 122 9.37 -2.42 -6.27
CA LEU A 122 9.13 -1.23 -7.08
C LEU A 122 9.29 0.07 -6.28
N PHE A 123 8.75 0.12 -5.06
CA PHE A 123 8.79 1.32 -4.20
C PHE A 123 9.92 1.29 -3.14
N GLY A 124 10.71 0.21 -3.09
CA GLY A 124 11.79 0.03 -2.11
C GLY A 124 13.14 -0.04 -2.79
N THR A 125 13.60 -1.26 -3.08
CA THR A 125 14.98 -1.53 -3.50
C THR A 125 15.22 -1.46 -5.01
N TRP A 126 14.19 -1.26 -5.84
CA TRP A 126 14.32 -1.40 -7.28
C TRP A 126 15.32 -0.43 -7.92
N LEU A 127 15.38 0.81 -7.45
CA LEU A 127 16.35 1.81 -7.93
C LEU A 127 17.54 1.97 -6.98
N ALA A 128 17.67 1.11 -5.97
CA ALA A 128 18.79 1.19 -5.03
C ALA A 128 20.10 0.86 -5.78
N GLY A 129 21.01 1.84 -5.84
CA GLY A 129 22.30 1.70 -6.54
C GLY A 129 22.32 2.30 -7.95
N ILE A 130 21.22 2.88 -8.44
CA ILE A 130 21.22 3.69 -9.67
C ILE A 130 21.58 5.11 -9.29
N ASP A 131 22.72 5.60 -9.77
CA ASP A 131 23.21 6.94 -9.45
C ASP A 131 22.25 8.00 -10.02
N SER A 132 21.75 8.88 -9.14
CA SER A 132 20.81 9.95 -9.48
C SER A 132 21.38 11.01 -10.44
N LYS A 133 22.67 10.93 -10.78
CA LYS A 133 23.37 11.86 -11.68
C LYS A 133 23.47 11.40 -13.14
N THR A 134 23.10 10.16 -13.43
CA THR A 134 23.14 9.57 -14.79
C THR A 134 21.76 9.33 -15.42
N ALA A 135 20.69 9.82 -14.78
CA ALA A 135 19.31 9.76 -15.28
C ALA A 135 18.80 11.13 -15.75
#